data_AF-E3QJ13-F1
#
_entry.id   AF-E3QJ13-F1
#
_cell.length_a   1.000
_cell.length_b   1.000
_cell.length_c   1.000
_cell.angle_alpha   90.00
_cell.angle_beta   90.00
_cell.angle_gamma   90.00
#
_symmetry.space_group_name_H-M   'P 1'
#
loop_
_entity.id
_entity.type
_entity.pdbx_description
1 polymer ?
#
loop_
_entity_poly.entity_id
_entity_poly.type
_entity_poly.pdbx_seq_one_letter_code
_entity_poly.pdbx_strand_id
1 'polypeptide(L)'
;MASGFEIFGLIGTIITIIDTSIEVFGAIEDLRGLPEAFKEVNNRLPLIKEILEEAKGHAKDAPANEVKALGKTLASCQKKTKELQEIFLKIQMKAKDGEFVTSVYKALVLKLGKKSRVEDLMQNILQDFTV
;
A
#
# COMPACT_ATOMS: atom_id res chain seq x y z
N MET A 1 15.69 -15.61 12.42
CA MET A 1 14.75 -14.79 13.21
C MET A 1 14.92 -13.38 12.70
N ALA A 2 13.84 -12.64 12.40
CA ALA A 2 14.00 -11.23 12.04
C ALA A 2 14.63 -10.49 13.24
N SER A 3 15.61 -9.64 12.97
CA SER A 3 16.26 -8.73 13.90
C SER A 3 15.58 -7.35 13.85
N GLY A 4 15.77 -6.53 14.88
CA GLY A 4 15.24 -5.16 14.88
C GLY A 4 15.68 -4.34 13.65
N PHE A 5 16.90 -4.60 13.15
CA PHE A 5 17.42 -4.00 11.92
C PHE A 5 16.66 -4.44 10.65
N GLU A 6 16.33 -5.72 10.53
CA GLU A 6 15.53 -6.23 9.40
C GLU A 6 14.12 -5.64 9.39
N ILE A 7 13.50 -5.50 10.57
CA ILE A 7 12.19 -4.84 10.72
C ILE A 7 12.27 -3.36 10.36
N PHE A 8 13.30 -2.65 10.81
CA PHE A 8 13.54 -1.26 10.43
C PHE A 8 13.63 -1.09 8.91
N GLY A 9 14.38 -1.96 8.23
CA GLY A 9 14.51 -1.96 6.77
C GLY A 9 13.19 -2.30 6.05
N LEU A 10 12.43 -3.26 6.59
CA LEU A 10 11.13 -3.63 6.04
C LEU A 10 10.13 -2.48 6.12
N ILE A 11 10.03 -1.82 7.28
CA ILE A 11 9.17 -0.65 7.47
C ILE A 11 9.57 0.48 6.51
N GLY A 12 10.88 0.77 6.41
CA GLY A 12 11.39 1.75 5.46
C GLY A 12 10.98 1.46 4.02
N THR A 13 11.01 0.18 3.61
CA THR A 13 10.56 -0.23 2.27
C THR A 13 9.06 0.02 2.07
N ILE A 14 8.23 -0.28 3.06
CA ILE A 14 6.77 -0.05 2.98
C ILE A 14 6.48 1.45 2.84
N ILE A 15 7.17 2.29 3.61
CA ILE A 15 7.03 3.75 3.52
C ILE A 15 7.37 4.24 2.11
N THR A 16 8.48 3.77 1.51
CA THR A 16 8.82 4.13 0.12
C THR A 16 7.73 3.75 -0.87
N ILE A 17 7.13 2.56 -0.73
CA ILE A 17 6.02 2.12 -1.58
C ILE A 17 4.80 3.04 -1.43
N ILE A 18 4.50 3.46 -0.19
CA ILE A 18 3.40 4.38 0.11
C ILE A 18 3.66 5.74 -0.55
N ASP A 19 4.87 6.29 -0.39
CA ASP A 19 5.25 7.57 -0.99
C ASP A 19 5.11 7.56 -2.51
N THR A 20 5.62 6.52 -3.17
CA THR A 20 5.44 6.36 -4.62
C THR A 20 3.97 6.22 -4.99
N SER A 21 3.16 5.54 -4.18
CA SER A 21 1.73 5.40 -4.47
C SER A 21 0.99 6.73 -4.38
N ILE A 22 1.31 7.58 -3.40
CA ILE A 22 0.77 8.94 -3.28
C ILE A 22 1.17 9.80 -4.48
N GLU A 23 2.44 9.74 -4.89
CA GLU A 23 2.93 10.46 -6.07
C GLU A 23 2.22 10.02 -7.36
N VAL A 24 2.08 8.71 -7.56
CA VAL A 24 1.37 8.17 -8.72
C VAL A 24 -0.10 8.57 -8.70
N PHE A 25 -0.75 8.60 -7.53
CA PHE A 25 -2.13 9.08 -7.41
C PHE A 25 -2.29 10.52 -7.88
N GLY A 26 -1.41 11.43 -7.45
CA GLY A 26 -1.44 12.83 -7.90
C GLY A 26 -1.33 12.99 -9.43
N ALA A 27 -0.69 12.04 -10.11
CA ALA A 27 -0.62 12.01 -11.57
C ALA A 27 -1.87 11.45 -12.26
N ILE A 28 -2.80 10.82 -11.52
CA ILE A 28 -4.01 10.18 -12.06
C ILE A 28 -5.31 10.71 -11.46
N GLU A 29 -5.26 11.63 -10.49
CA GLU A 29 -6.43 12.03 -9.70
C GLU A 29 -7.57 12.64 -10.53
N ASP A 30 -7.23 13.32 -11.64
CA ASP A 30 -8.20 13.97 -12.53
C ASP A 30 -8.69 13.06 -13.68
N LEU A 31 -8.28 11.79 -13.71
CA LEU A 31 -8.69 10.88 -14.78
C LEU A 31 -10.19 10.59 -14.70
N ARG A 32 -10.88 10.86 -15.81
CA ARG A 32 -12.32 10.58 -15.92
C ARG A 32 -12.62 9.09 -15.74
N GLY A 33 -13.49 8.79 -14.78
CA GLY A 33 -13.90 7.43 -14.48
C GLY A 33 -12.97 6.68 -13.51
N LEU A 34 -12.00 7.35 -12.89
CA LEU A 34 -11.34 6.79 -11.72
C LEU A 34 -12.36 6.55 -10.61
N PRO A 35 -12.45 5.33 -10.03
CA PRO A 35 -13.37 5.09 -8.91
C PRO A 35 -13.01 5.93 -7.69
N GLU A 36 -14.03 6.46 -6.99
CA GLU A 36 -13.85 7.29 -5.78
C GLU A 36 -13.00 6.60 -4.69
N ALA A 37 -13.05 5.28 -4.62
CA ALA A 37 -12.23 4.48 -3.72
C ALA A 37 -10.73 4.78 -3.84
N PHE A 38 -10.21 5.15 -5.03
CA PHE A 38 -8.80 5.54 -5.18
C PHE A 38 -8.47 6.79 -4.36
N LYS A 39 -9.35 7.78 -4.35
CA LYS A 39 -9.19 9.01 -3.58
C LYS A 39 -9.30 8.74 -2.08
N GLU A 40 -10.28 7.92 -1.67
CA GLU A 40 -10.41 7.52 -0.27
C GLU A 40 -9.18 6.77 0.25
N VAL A 41 -8.63 5.86 -0.58
CA VAL A 41 -7.39 5.14 -0.29
C VAL A 41 -6.22 6.12 -0.17
N ASN A 42 -6.05 7.03 -1.13
CA ASN A 42 -4.98 8.01 -1.11
C ASN A 42 -5.04 8.90 0.15
N ASN A 43 -6.23 9.32 0.58
CA ASN A 43 -6.40 10.13 1.79
C ASN A 43 -5.99 9.40 3.08
N ARG A 44 -5.96 8.06 3.08
CA ARG A 44 -5.56 7.24 4.24
C ARG A 44 -4.06 6.91 4.25
N LEU A 45 -3.41 6.92 3.08
CA LEU A 45 -2.00 6.55 2.95
C LEU A 45 -1.05 7.41 3.82
N PRO A 46 -1.23 8.74 3.95
CA PRO A 46 -0.41 9.55 4.86
C PRO A 46 -0.48 9.09 6.32
N LEU A 47 -1.67 8.76 6.82
CA LEU A 47 -1.83 8.26 8.19
C LEU A 47 -1.11 6.93 8.40
N ILE A 48 -1.21 6.00 7.45
CA ILE A 48 -0.47 4.72 7.51
C ILE A 48 1.04 4.98 7.53
N LYS A 49 1.52 5.93 6.73
CA LYS A 49 2.93 6.32 6.71
C LYS A 49 3.38 6.84 8.07
N GLU A 50 2.61 7.72 8.72
CA GLU A 50 2.94 8.25 10.04
C GLU A 50 3.05 7.15 11.09
N ILE A 51 2.08 6.22 11.13
CA ILE A 51 2.10 5.05 12.02
C ILE A 51 3.36 4.21 11.79
N LEU A 52 3.74 4.01 10.53
CA LEU A 52 4.93 3.24 10.17
C LEU A 52 6.23 3.97 10.56
N GLU A 53 6.33 5.28 10.38
CA GLU A 53 7.51 6.04 10.80
C GLU A 53 7.70 6.00 12.33
N GLU A 54 6.61 6.08 13.10
CA GLU A 54 6.66 5.88 14.56
C GLU A 54 7.15 4.47 14.92
N ALA A 55 6.57 3.44 14.31
CA ALA A 55 6.99 2.05 14.52
C ALA A 55 8.46 1.81 14.13
N LYS A 56 8.93 2.47 13.07
CA LYS A 56 10.32 2.39 12.59
C LYS A 56 11.29 2.99 13.61
N GLY A 57 10.92 4.09 14.27
CA GLY A 57 11.69 4.68 15.36
C GLY A 57 11.91 3.70 16.51
N HIS A 58 10.87 2.95 16.87
CA HIS A 58 10.91 1.97 17.96
C HIS A 58 11.57 0.63 17.57
N ALA A 59 11.61 0.28 16.27
CA ALA A 59 12.08 -1.03 15.81
C ALA A 59 13.55 -1.34 16.12
N LYS A 60 14.40 -0.32 16.31
CA LYS A 60 15.83 -0.52 16.62
C LYS A 60 16.07 -1.11 18.00
N ASP A 61 15.21 -0.76 18.96
CA ASP A 61 15.37 -1.12 20.38
C ASP A 61 14.34 -2.18 20.82
N ALA A 62 13.50 -2.67 19.90
CA ALA A 62 12.44 -3.62 20.20
C ALA A 62 12.98 -5.01 20.62
N PRO A 63 12.37 -5.66 21.63
CA PRO A 63 12.78 -6.99 22.07
C PRO A 63 12.45 -8.07 21.03
N ALA A 64 13.23 -9.14 20.99
CA ALA A 64 13.20 -10.15 19.91
C ALA A 64 11.83 -10.83 19.69
N ASN A 65 11.01 -10.95 20.74
CA ASN A 65 9.64 -11.48 20.66
C ASN A 65 8.69 -10.54 19.90
N GLU A 66 8.81 -9.22 20.12
CA GLU A 66 8.02 -8.21 19.41
C GLU A 66 8.43 -8.12 17.93
N VAL A 67 9.74 -8.14 17.67
CA VAL A 67 10.32 -8.16 16.33
C VAL A 67 9.78 -9.33 15.49
N LYS A 68 9.62 -10.51 16.09
CA LYS A 68 9.08 -11.69 15.40
C LYS A 68 7.59 -11.55 15.05
N ALA A 69 6.78 -11.03 15.97
CA ALA A 69 5.35 -10.82 15.74
C ALA A 69 5.12 -9.76 14.64
N LEU A 70 5.85 -8.63 14.74
CA LEU A 70 5.82 -7.54 13.77
C LEU A 70 6.25 -8.00 12.37
N GLY A 71 7.25 -8.87 12.26
CA GLY A 71 7.76 -9.32 10.97
C GLY A 71 6.70 -9.96 10.06
N LYS A 72 5.81 -10.79 10.61
CA LYS A 72 4.75 -11.44 9.81
C LYS A 72 3.71 -10.42 9.33
N THR A 73 3.28 -9.55 10.24
CA THR A 73 2.33 -8.47 9.97
C THR A 73 2.88 -7.51 8.91
N LEU A 74 4.12 -7.06 9.06
CA LEU A 74 4.78 -6.15 8.12
C LEU A 74 5.04 -6.80 6.76
N ALA A 75 5.37 -8.09 6.70
CA ALA A 75 5.50 -8.80 5.42
C ALA A 75 4.15 -8.87 4.68
N SER A 76 3.05 -9.12 5.41
CA SER A 76 1.70 -9.06 4.87
C SER A 76 1.36 -7.64 4.36
N CYS A 77 1.62 -6.62 5.17
CA CYS A 77 1.42 -5.22 4.81
C CYS A 77 2.20 -4.86 3.54
N GLN A 78 3.50 -5.22 3.47
CA GLN A 78 4.34 -4.97 2.31
C GLN A 78 3.78 -5.59 1.03
N LYS A 79 3.25 -6.81 1.11
CA LYS A 79 2.64 -7.46 -0.06
C LYS A 79 1.43 -6.67 -0.54
N LYS A 80 0.55 -6.26 0.38
CA LYS A 80 -0.68 -5.50 0.06
C LYS A 80 -0.36 -4.11 -0.48
N THR A 81 0.63 -3.41 0.09
CA THR A 81 1.04 -2.08 -0.42
C THR A 81 1.70 -2.17 -1.78
N LYS A 82 2.50 -3.21 -2.06
CA LYS A 82 3.03 -3.47 -3.41
C LYS A 82 1.92 -3.68 -4.43
N GLU A 83 0.93 -4.50 -4.09
CA GLU A 83 -0.20 -4.77 -4.98
C GLU A 83 -1.03 -3.49 -5.25
N LEU A 84 -1.22 -2.65 -4.22
CA LEU A 84 -1.83 -1.33 -4.37
C LEU A 84 -1.03 -0.44 -5.35
N GLN A 85 0.28 -0.35 -5.14
CA GLN A 85 1.19 0.42 -6.00
C GLN A 85 1.15 -0.07 -7.45
N GLU A 86 1.16 -1.39 -7.68
CA GLU A 86 1.06 -1.97 -9.01
C GLU A 86 -0.23 -1.59 -9.73
N ILE A 87 -1.36 -1.53 -9.02
CA ILE A 87 -2.63 -1.08 -9.58
C ILE A 87 -2.53 0.39 -10.00
N PHE A 88 -2.01 1.25 -9.12
CA PHE A 88 -1.88 2.69 -9.39
C PHE A 88 -0.98 2.94 -10.62
N LEU A 89 0.18 2.27 -10.67
CA LEU A 89 1.11 2.36 -11.80
C LEU A 89 0.48 1.87 -13.12
N LYS A 90 -0.26 0.77 -13.08
CA LYS A 90 -0.94 0.26 -14.29
C LYS A 90 -2.01 1.21 -14.79
N ILE A 91 -2.78 1.82 -13.88
CA ILE A 91 -3.77 2.84 -14.25
C ILE A 91 -3.08 4.05 -14.89
N GLN A 92 -2.00 4.55 -14.28
CA GLN A 92 -1.23 5.67 -14.83
C GLN A 92 -0.68 5.37 -16.23
N MET A 93 -0.08 4.20 -16.43
CA MET A 93 0.47 3.78 -17.73
C MET A 93 -0.63 3.69 -18.79
N LYS A 94 -1.74 3.02 -18.46
CA LYS A 94 -2.84 2.77 -19.40
C LYS A 94 -3.62 4.03 -19.75
N ALA A 95 -3.74 4.96 -18.81
CA ALA A 95 -4.32 6.26 -19.08
C ALA A 95 -3.46 7.10 -20.03
N LYS A 96 -2.13 7.01 -19.93
CA LYS A 96 -1.21 7.65 -20.90
C LYS A 96 -1.36 7.07 -22.31
N ASP A 97 -1.72 5.79 -22.42
CA ASP A 97 -2.05 5.13 -23.69
C ASP A 97 -3.45 5.53 -24.23
N GLY A 98 -4.20 6.39 -23.52
CA GLY A 98 -5.55 6.82 -23.90
C GLY A 98 -6.67 5.83 -23.54
N GLU A 99 -6.37 4.78 -22.77
CA GLU A 99 -7.36 3.78 -22.40
C GLU A 99 -8.35 4.29 -21.33
N PHE A 100 -9.59 3.82 -21.39
CA PHE A 100 -10.60 4.15 -20.39
C PHE A 100 -10.29 3.50 -19.04
N VAL A 101 -9.97 4.34 -18.04
CA VAL A 101 -9.57 3.93 -16.68
C VAL A 101 -10.53 2.92 -16.04
N THR A 102 -11.84 3.13 -16.19
CA THR A 102 -12.86 2.21 -15.65
C THR A 102 -12.71 0.79 -16.18
N SER A 103 -12.47 0.65 -17.48
CA SER A 103 -12.30 -0.64 -18.16
C SER A 103 -11.00 -1.32 -17.73
N VAL A 104 -9.92 -0.55 -17.65
CA VAL A 104 -8.60 -1.03 -17.18
C VAL A 104 -8.71 -1.55 -15.75
N TYR A 105 -9.28 -0.76 -14.84
CA TYR A 105 -9.42 -1.17 -13.44
C TYR A 105 -10.28 -2.43 -13.29
N LYS A 106 -11.43 -2.50 -13.98
CA LYS A 106 -12.27 -3.71 -13.97
C LYS A 106 -11.51 -4.94 -14.45
N ALA A 107 -10.75 -4.83 -15.55
CA ALA A 107 -9.94 -5.93 -16.06
C ALA A 107 -8.84 -6.37 -15.08
N LEU A 108 -8.20 -5.42 -14.38
CA LEU A 108 -7.22 -5.72 -13.34
C LEU A 108 -7.84 -6.49 -12.17
N VAL A 109 -8.96 -6.00 -11.64
CA VAL A 109 -9.67 -6.67 -10.52
C VAL A 109 -10.18 -8.05 -10.93
N LEU A 110 -10.65 -8.23 -12.16
CA LEU A 110 -11.06 -9.55 -12.65
C LEU A 110 -9.89 -10.53 -12.73
N LYS A 111 -8.70 -10.06 -13.13
CA LYS A 111 -7.49 -10.87 -13.23
C LYS A 111 -6.88 -11.21 -11.86
N LEU A 112 -6.82 -10.24 -10.96
CA LEU A 112 -6.16 -10.38 -9.65
C LEU A 112 -7.10 -10.97 -8.58
N GLY A 113 -8.41 -10.80 -8.77
CA GLY A 113 -9.44 -11.23 -7.84
C GLY A 113 -10.01 -10.07 -7.02
N LYS A 114 -11.17 -10.30 -6.40
CA LYS A 114 -11.90 -9.25 -5.67
C LYS A 114 -11.11 -8.65 -4.50
N LYS A 115 -10.27 -9.44 -3.82
CA LYS A 115 -9.45 -8.96 -2.69
C LYS A 115 -8.37 -7.95 -3.10
N SER A 116 -8.14 -7.79 -4.40
CA SER A 116 -7.21 -6.83 -4.99
C SER A 116 -7.87 -5.49 -5.33
N ARG A 117 -9.16 -5.31 -5.01
CA ARG A 117 -9.76 -3.98 -5.06
C ARG A 117 -9.05 -3.05 -4.10
N VAL A 118 -8.86 -1.79 -4.49
CA VAL A 118 -8.08 -0.83 -3.71
C VAL A 118 -8.68 -0.61 -2.31
N GLU A 119 -10.01 -0.64 -2.19
CA GLU A 119 -10.71 -0.54 -0.91
C GLU A 119 -10.47 -1.78 -0.01
N ASP A 120 -10.43 -2.98 -0.58
CA ASP A 120 -10.17 -4.21 0.17
C ASP A 120 -8.69 -4.27 0.60
N LEU A 121 -7.77 -3.86 -0.27
CA LEU A 121 -6.35 -3.76 0.07
C LEU A 121 -6.12 -2.79 1.23
N MET A 122 -6.73 -1.59 1.16
CA MET A 122 -6.63 -0.60 2.23
C MET A 122 -7.24 -1.10 3.54
N GLN A 123 -8.42 -1.71 3.51
CA GLN A 123 -9.02 -2.31 4.71
C GLN A 123 -8.10 -3.37 5.32
N ASN A 124 -7.51 -4.24 4.49
CA ASN A 124 -6.61 -5.28 4.94
C ASN A 124 -5.27 -4.72 5.46
N ILE A 125 -4.78 -3.59 4.94
CA ILE A 125 -3.61 -2.88 5.46
C ILE A 125 -3.92 -2.32 6.85
N LEU A 126 -5.07 -1.65 7.02
CA LEU A 126 -5.49 -1.13 8.33
C LEU A 126 -5.63 -2.24 9.37
N GLN A 127 -6.19 -3.39 8.99
CA GLN A 127 -6.32 -4.56 9.86
C GLN A 127 -4.98 -5.15 10.30
N ASP A 128 -3.90 -4.96 9.54
CA ASP A 128 -2.57 -5.38 9.98
C ASP A 128 -2.08 -4.53 11.18
N PHE A 129 -2.60 -3.32 11.38
CA PHE A 129 -2.22 -2.42 12.48
C PHE A 129 -3.20 -2.41 13.66
N THR A 130 -4.42 -2.93 13.49
CA THR A 130 -5.42 -3.03 14.57
C THR A 130 -5.44 -4.45 15.12
N VAL A 131 -4.64 -4.71 16.16
CA VAL A 131 -4.67 -5.95 16.96
C VAL A 131 -5.25 -5.65 18.32
#